data_AF-A0A3A5WYR6-F1
#
_entry.id   AF-A0A3A5WYR6-F1
#
_cell.length_a   1.000
_cell.length_b   1.000
_cell.length_c   1.000
_cell.angle_alpha   90.00
_cell.angle_beta   90.00
_cell.angle_gamma   90.00
#
_symmetry.space_group_name_H-M   'P 1'
#
loop_
_entity.id
_entity.type
_entity.pdbx_description
1 polymer ?
#
loop_
_entity_poly.entity_id
_entity_poly.type
_entity_poly.pdbx_seq_one_letter_code
_entity_poly.pdbx_strand_id
1 'polypeptide(L)'
;MPTFVQILDFIGTFAFAISGIRLASAKRFDWFGAYVVGFVTAIGGGTIRDLLLDVTPGWMTDPIYLICTGLALLWVILFGKHLIHLHNTFFIFDSIGLALFTVVGVGKSIALGYPFWVAIIMGSITGAAGGVIRDVFINEIPLIFRKEIYAMACVVGGTFYWMCHLLGMESFVCQIVGGVTVFVTRILAVKYRICLPILSGNEEEQEG
;
A
#
# COMPACT_ATOMS: atom_id res chain seq x y z
N MET A 1 11.44 -4.18 -22.87
CA MET A 1 11.48 -2.94 -22.05
C MET A 1 10.37 -3.06 -21.02
N PRO A 2 10.64 -2.82 -19.72
CA PRO A 2 9.58 -2.89 -18.71
C PRO A 2 8.50 -1.85 -19.01
N THR A 3 7.24 -2.22 -18.83
CA THR A 3 6.13 -1.26 -18.96
C THR A 3 6.15 -0.28 -17.80
N PHE A 4 5.54 0.89 -17.97
CA PHE A 4 5.45 1.88 -16.89
C PHE A 4 4.82 1.29 -15.61
N VAL A 5 3.78 0.46 -15.76
CA VAL A 5 3.12 -0.25 -14.64
C VAL A 5 4.10 -1.19 -13.92
N GLN A 6 4.94 -1.95 -14.64
CA GLN A 6 5.93 -2.82 -14.03
C GLN A 6 6.96 -2.05 -13.23
N ILE A 7 7.36 -0.86 -13.69
CA ILE A 7 8.27 0.02 -12.94
C ILE A 7 7.63 0.46 -11.63
N LEU A 8 6.35 0.88 -11.66
CA LEU A 8 5.61 1.25 -10.45
C LEU A 8 5.47 0.07 -9.49
N ASP A 9 5.23 -1.13 -10.02
CA ASP A 9 5.08 -2.37 -9.25
C ASP A 9 6.37 -2.74 -8.50
N PHE A 10 7.52 -2.63 -9.16
CA PHE A 10 8.82 -2.89 -8.54
C PHE A 10 9.18 -1.85 -7.48
N ILE A 11 8.94 -0.57 -7.75
CA ILE A 11 9.18 0.50 -6.78
C ILE A 11 8.23 0.34 -5.58
N GLY A 12 6.96 0.03 -5.83
CA GLY A 12 5.96 -0.22 -4.79
C GLY A 12 6.31 -1.43 -3.92
N THR A 13 6.74 -2.53 -4.54
CA THR A 13 7.21 -3.74 -3.86
C THR A 13 8.39 -3.41 -2.95
N PHE A 14 9.39 -2.69 -3.46
CA PHE A 14 10.56 -2.29 -2.68
C PHE A 14 10.17 -1.36 -1.51
N ALA A 15 9.31 -0.37 -1.75
CA ALA A 15 8.85 0.57 -0.72
C ALA A 15 8.08 -0.15 0.40
N PHE A 16 7.13 -1.02 0.06
CA PHE A 16 6.38 -1.76 1.07
C PHE A 16 7.23 -2.81 1.80
N ALA A 17 8.20 -3.44 1.12
CA ALA A 17 9.15 -4.32 1.79
C ALA A 17 9.94 -3.55 2.85
N ILE A 18 10.49 -2.37 2.53
CA ILE A 18 11.17 -1.52 3.51
C ILE A 18 10.25 -1.15 4.67
N SER A 19 9.01 -0.74 4.38
CA SER A 19 8.01 -0.41 5.39
C SER A 19 7.78 -1.58 6.37
N GLY A 20 7.53 -2.79 5.86
CA GLY A 20 7.33 -3.99 6.65
C GLY A 20 8.56 -4.40 7.47
N ILE A 21 9.73 -4.47 6.83
CA ILE A 21 11.00 -4.84 7.47
C ILE A 21 11.34 -3.86 8.60
N ARG A 22 11.13 -2.56 8.38
CA ARG A 22 11.42 -1.53 9.38
C ARG A 22 10.52 -1.66 10.61
N LEU A 23 9.24 -1.94 10.40
CA LEU A 23 8.28 -2.13 11.49
C LEU A 23 8.56 -3.41 12.27
N ALA A 24 8.90 -4.51 11.58
CA ALA A 24 9.34 -5.77 12.19
C ALA A 24 10.65 -5.61 12.99
N SER A 25 11.60 -4.82 12.47
CA SER A 25 12.84 -4.49 13.18
C SER A 25 12.57 -3.73 14.48
N ALA A 26 11.59 -2.82 14.50
CA ALA A 26 11.18 -2.13 15.72
C ALA A 26 10.59 -3.10 16.78
N LYS A 27 10.01 -4.23 16.34
CA LYS A 27 9.52 -5.33 17.19
C LYS A 27 10.58 -6.38 17.52
N ARG A 28 11.85 -6.15 17.17
CA ARG A 28 13.00 -7.04 17.44
C ARG A 28 12.87 -8.43 16.82
N PHE A 29 12.24 -8.54 15.65
CA PHE A 29 12.26 -9.78 14.88
C PHE A 29 13.69 -10.05 14.37
N ASP A 30 14.03 -11.32 14.15
CA ASP A 30 15.28 -11.70 13.51
C ASP A 30 15.26 -11.36 12.01
N TRP A 31 16.37 -11.58 11.31
CA TRP A 31 16.48 -11.18 9.90
C TRP A 31 15.49 -11.92 9.01
N PHE A 32 15.24 -13.20 9.29
CA PHE A 32 14.29 -14.01 8.54
C PHE A 32 12.84 -13.54 8.80
N GLY A 33 12.46 -13.32 10.06
CA GLY A 33 11.17 -12.77 10.43
C GLY A 33 10.93 -11.39 9.80
N ALA A 34 11.93 -10.50 9.82
CA ALA A 34 11.82 -9.20 9.19
C ALA A 34 11.65 -9.31 7.66
N TYR A 35 12.38 -10.23 7.01
CA TYR A 35 12.20 -10.53 5.59
C TYR A 35 10.78 -11.01 5.28
N VAL A 36 10.25 -11.96 6.07
CA VAL A 36 8.90 -12.51 5.87
C VAL A 36 7.85 -11.42 6.02
N VAL A 37 7.94 -10.56 7.05
CA VAL A 37 7.00 -9.43 7.20
C VAL A 37 7.11 -8.48 6.01
N GLY A 38 8.32 -8.12 5.58
CA GLY A 38 8.55 -7.30 4.39
C GLY A 38 7.92 -7.88 3.13
N PHE A 39 8.20 -9.16 2.88
CA PHE A 39 7.70 -9.89 1.71
C PHE A 39 6.18 -9.87 1.69
N VAL A 40 5.54 -10.29 2.78
CA VAL A 40 4.07 -10.34 2.87
C VAL A 40 3.44 -8.95 2.78
N THR A 41 4.10 -7.91 3.32
CA THR A 41 3.66 -6.52 3.14
C THR A 41 3.66 -6.13 1.66
N ALA A 42 4.72 -6.49 0.93
CA ALA A 42 4.90 -6.12 -0.46
C ALA A 42 4.00 -6.91 -1.42
N ILE A 43 3.78 -8.22 -1.20
CA ILE A 43 3.00 -9.04 -2.12
C ILE A 43 1.54 -9.26 -1.69
N GLY A 44 1.20 -8.99 -0.43
CA GLY A 44 -0.09 -9.36 0.15
C GLY A 44 -1.28 -8.70 -0.54
N GLY A 45 -1.22 -7.39 -0.78
CA GLY A 45 -2.28 -6.67 -1.48
C GLY A 45 -2.44 -7.13 -2.93
N GLY A 46 -1.33 -7.28 -3.66
CA GLY A 46 -1.33 -7.82 -5.03
C GLY A 46 -1.86 -9.25 -5.10
N THR A 47 -1.57 -10.08 -4.11
CA THR A 47 -2.06 -11.47 -4.02
C THR A 47 -3.56 -11.50 -3.84
N ILE A 48 -4.11 -10.73 -2.90
CA ILE A 48 -5.57 -10.66 -2.69
C ILE A 48 -6.26 -10.16 -3.96
N ARG A 49 -5.74 -9.09 -4.57
CA ARG A 49 -6.25 -8.57 -5.86
C ARG A 49 -6.26 -9.67 -6.92
N ASP A 50 -5.13 -10.35 -7.11
CA ASP A 50 -4.96 -11.32 -8.18
C ASP A 50 -5.88 -12.53 -8.01
N LEU A 51 -6.05 -13.02 -6.79
CA LEU A 51 -7.01 -14.09 -6.49
C LEU A 51 -8.47 -13.65 -6.73
N LEU A 52 -8.84 -12.41 -6.39
CA LEU A 52 -10.19 -11.89 -6.62
C LEU A 52 -10.49 -11.64 -8.10
N LEU A 53 -9.46 -11.36 -8.91
CA LEU A 53 -9.58 -11.16 -10.35
C LEU A 53 -9.36 -12.45 -11.16
N ASP A 54 -9.23 -13.59 -10.48
CA ASP A 54 -8.98 -14.91 -11.08
C ASP A 54 -7.72 -14.96 -11.97
N VAL A 55 -6.63 -14.36 -11.47
CA VAL A 55 -5.32 -14.39 -12.13
C VAL A 55 -4.24 -14.89 -11.18
N THR A 56 -3.21 -15.54 -11.71
CA THR A 56 -2.09 -16.02 -10.90
C THR A 56 -1.36 -14.82 -10.24
N PRO A 57 -1.14 -14.85 -8.91
CA PRO A 57 -0.37 -13.82 -8.22
C PRO A 57 1.00 -13.58 -8.84
N GLY A 58 1.35 -12.31 -9.09
CA GLY A 58 2.57 -11.94 -9.84
C GLY A 58 3.86 -12.54 -9.28
N TRP A 59 4.01 -12.60 -7.96
CA TRP A 59 5.19 -13.16 -7.29
C TRP A 59 5.40 -14.65 -7.51
N MET A 60 4.35 -15.39 -7.87
CA MET A 60 4.46 -16.82 -8.20
C MET A 60 5.06 -17.03 -9.59
N THR A 61 5.01 -16.01 -10.45
CA THR A 61 5.47 -16.07 -11.84
C THR A 61 6.81 -15.40 -12.07
N ASP A 62 7.22 -14.49 -11.18
CA ASP A 62 8.45 -13.72 -11.32
C ASP A 62 9.21 -13.67 -9.97
N PRO A 63 10.47 -14.16 -9.91
CA PRO A 63 11.26 -14.14 -8.67
C PRO A 63 11.69 -12.72 -8.25
N ILE A 64 11.49 -11.69 -9.09
CA ILE A 64 11.92 -10.32 -8.81
C ILE A 64 11.37 -9.79 -7.48
N TYR A 65 10.16 -10.20 -7.05
CA TYR A 65 9.57 -9.77 -5.79
C TYR A 65 10.37 -10.26 -4.56
N LEU A 66 10.93 -11.48 -4.64
CA LEU A 66 11.80 -12.01 -3.60
C LEU A 66 13.14 -11.25 -3.58
N ILE A 67 13.70 -10.99 -4.76
CA ILE A 67 14.96 -10.23 -4.91
C ILE A 67 14.78 -8.80 -4.38
N CYS A 68 13.72 -8.10 -4.77
CA CYS A 68 13.39 -6.76 -4.28
C CYS A 68 13.26 -6.72 -2.75
N THR A 69 12.63 -7.74 -2.16
CA THR A 69 12.50 -7.83 -0.70
C THR A 69 13.86 -8.08 -0.03
N GLY A 70 14.70 -8.93 -0.62
CA GLY A 70 16.06 -9.18 -0.12
C GLY A 70 16.92 -7.93 -0.17
N LEU A 71 16.84 -7.16 -1.26
CA LEU A 71 17.51 -5.87 -1.39
C LEU A 71 16.99 -4.84 -0.39
N ALA A 72 15.67 -4.82 -0.14
CA ALA A 72 15.07 -3.97 0.88
C ALA A 72 15.58 -4.32 2.29
N LEU A 73 15.76 -5.62 2.58
CA LEU A 73 16.33 -6.06 3.85
C LEU A 73 17.78 -5.61 4.01
N LEU A 74 18.62 -5.82 2.98
CA LEU A 74 20.00 -5.36 2.98
C LEU A 74 20.07 -3.84 3.17
N TRP A 75 19.18 -3.09 2.51
CA TRP A 75 19.06 -1.65 2.69
C TRP A 75 18.77 -1.27 4.14
N VAL A 76 17.77 -1.91 4.77
CA VAL A 76 17.43 -1.62 6.16
C VAL A 76 18.55 -2.02 7.12
N ILE A 77 19.30 -3.09 6.85
CA ILE A 77 20.45 -3.50 7.67
C ILE A 77 21.59 -2.47 7.57
N LEU A 78 21.98 -2.07 6.35
CA LEU A 78 23.10 -1.16 6.11
C LEU A 78 22.80 0.26 6.61
N PHE A 79 21.59 0.76 6.35
CA PHE A 79 21.18 2.11 6.72
C PHE A 79 20.43 2.17 8.05
N GLY A 80 20.29 1.05 8.77
CA GLY A 80 19.53 0.92 10.00
C GLY A 80 19.87 2.01 11.02
N LYS A 81 21.17 2.31 11.22
CA LYS A 81 21.61 3.35 12.16
C LYS A 81 21.08 4.76 11.86
N HIS A 82 20.89 5.10 10.59
CA HIS A 82 20.30 6.38 10.15
C HIS A 82 18.76 6.33 10.11
N LEU A 83 18.20 5.12 9.98
CA LEU A 83 16.76 4.88 9.95
C LEU A 83 16.12 4.79 11.35
N ILE A 84 16.92 4.59 12.41
CA ILE A 84 16.49 4.41 13.81
C ILE A 84 15.67 5.59 14.36
N HIS A 85 15.88 6.81 13.86
CA HIS A 85 15.30 8.01 14.47
C HIS A 85 13.97 8.50 13.87
N LEU A 86 13.43 7.85 12.84
CA LEU A 86 12.29 8.41 12.09
C LEU A 86 11.07 7.46 12.09
N HIS A 87 10.10 7.77 12.96
CA HIS A 87 8.68 7.43 12.70
C HIS A 87 8.27 7.83 11.26
N ASN A 88 8.89 8.90 10.74
CA ASN A 88 8.65 9.42 9.40
C ASN A 88 9.05 8.46 8.27
N THR A 89 10.06 7.61 8.45
CA THR A 89 10.57 6.80 7.33
C THR A 89 9.60 5.69 6.96
N PHE A 90 9.08 4.98 7.96
CA PHE A 90 8.02 3.99 7.77
C PHE A 90 6.84 4.61 7.03
N PHE A 91 6.37 5.77 7.50
CA PHE A 91 5.21 6.46 6.95
C PHE A 91 5.41 6.89 5.49
N ILE A 92 6.60 7.40 5.14
CA ILE A 92 6.91 7.80 3.76
C ILE A 92 6.90 6.58 2.83
N PHE A 93 7.62 5.51 3.19
CA PHE A 93 7.66 4.30 2.36
C PHE A 93 6.31 3.60 2.25
N ASP A 94 5.54 3.57 3.34
CA ASP A 94 4.16 3.09 3.35
C ASP A 94 3.27 3.93 2.42
N SER A 95 3.35 5.27 2.48
CA SER A 95 2.55 6.15 1.62
C SER A 95 2.94 6.05 0.15
N ILE A 96 4.22 5.83 -0.16
CA ILE A 96 4.70 5.55 -1.52
C ILE A 96 4.15 4.22 -2.02
N GLY A 97 4.30 3.15 -1.23
CA GLY A 97 3.77 1.82 -1.57
C GLY A 97 2.26 1.86 -1.80
N LEU A 98 1.52 2.51 -0.90
CA LEU A 98 0.07 2.71 -0.99
C LEU A 98 -0.32 3.42 -2.30
N ALA A 99 0.36 4.52 -2.64
CA ALA A 99 0.09 5.28 -3.85
C ALA A 99 0.34 4.47 -5.14
N LEU A 100 1.49 3.80 -5.21
CA LEU A 100 1.89 3.02 -6.39
C LEU A 100 0.99 1.81 -6.59
N PHE A 101 0.73 1.04 -5.55
CA PHE A 101 -0.13 -0.15 -5.66
C PHE A 101 -1.59 0.18 -5.86
N THR A 102 -2.07 1.34 -5.41
CA THR A 102 -3.41 1.80 -5.76
C THR A 102 -3.54 1.92 -7.28
N VAL A 103 -2.63 2.63 -7.95
CA VAL A 103 -2.73 2.84 -9.40
C VAL A 103 -2.40 1.58 -10.22
N VAL A 104 -1.49 0.73 -9.75
CA VAL A 104 -1.24 -0.59 -10.37
C VAL A 104 -2.49 -1.47 -10.27
N GLY A 105 -3.16 -1.49 -9.11
CA GLY A 105 -4.41 -2.23 -8.92
C GLY A 105 -5.55 -1.71 -9.80
N VAL A 106 -5.79 -0.39 -9.83
CA VAL A 106 -6.77 0.24 -10.72
C VAL A 106 -6.47 -0.13 -12.18
N GLY A 107 -5.23 0.07 -12.62
CA GLY A 107 -4.82 -0.20 -14.00
C GLY A 107 -5.01 -1.66 -14.40
N LYS A 108 -4.63 -2.61 -13.54
CA LYS A 108 -4.79 -4.05 -13.80
C LYS A 108 -6.26 -4.45 -13.90
N SER A 109 -7.12 -3.93 -13.01
CA SER A 109 -8.56 -4.22 -13.06
C SER A 109 -9.22 -3.69 -14.33
N ILE A 110 -8.87 -2.47 -14.76
CA ILE A 110 -9.38 -1.89 -16.02
C ILE A 110 -8.90 -2.72 -17.21
N ALA A 111 -7.63 -3.13 -17.21
CA ALA A 111 -7.07 -3.95 -18.29
C ALA A 111 -7.76 -5.33 -18.42
N LEU A 112 -8.34 -5.84 -17.33
CA LEU A 112 -9.15 -7.06 -17.31
C LEU A 112 -10.64 -6.81 -17.64
N GLY A 113 -11.01 -5.59 -18.01
CA GLY A 113 -12.37 -5.25 -18.46
C GLY A 113 -13.37 -4.95 -17.33
N TYR A 114 -12.90 -4.80 -16.09
CA TYR A 114 -13.79 -4.46 -14.97
C TYR A 114 -14.19 -2.97 -15.00
N PRO A 115 -15.41 -2.63 -14.53
CA PRO A 115 -15.85 -1.25 -14.44
C PRO A 115 -15.06 -0.46 -13.40
N PHE A 116 -15.03 0.87 -13.55
CA PHE A 116 -14.20 1.76 -12.74
C PHE A 116 -14.43 1.66 -11.22
N TRP A 117 -15.67 1.45 -10.78
CA TRP A 117 -15.95 1.30 -9.36
C TRP A 117 -15.29 0.04 -8.77
N VAL A 118 -15.24 -1.06 -9.53
CA VAL A 118 -14.47 -2.27 -9.14
C VAL A 118 -12.99 -1.97 -9.16
N ALA A 119 -12.50 -1.25 -10.18
CA ALA A 119 -11.09 -0.89 -10.28
C ALA A 119 -10.61 -0.04 -9.08
N ILE A 120 -11.41 0.92 -8.62
CA ILE A 120 -11.11 1.74 -7.42
C ILE A 120 -11.05 0.87 -6.16
N ILE A 121 -12.00 -0.07 -5.99
CA ILE A 121 -12.00 -1.00 -4.86
C ILE A 121 -10.76 -1.91 -4.91
N MET A 122 -10.46 -2.50 -6.07
CA MET A 122 -9.30 -3.36 -6.27
C MET A 122 -7.99 -2.61 -6.07
N GLY A 123 -7.89 -1.37 -6.55
CA GLY A 123 -6.77 -0.47 -6.25
C GLY A 123 -6.60 -0.26 -4.76
N SER A 124 -7.69 0.03 -4.05
CA SER A 124 -7.67 0.23 -2.60
C SER A 124 -7.26 -1.03 -1.83
N ILE A 125 -7.74 -2.21 -2.24
CA ILE A 125 -7.31 -3.50 -1.68
C ILE A 125 -5.82 -3.74 -1.93
N THR A 126 -5.36 -3.52 -3.17
CA THR A 126 -3.95 -3.71 -3.56
C THR A 126 -3.03 -2.82 -2.73
N GLY A 127 -3.41 -1.55 -2.57
CA GLY A 127 -2.66 -0.59 -1.77
C GLY A 127 -2.69 -0.91 -0.27
N ALA A 128 -3.88 -1.14 0.29
CA ALA A 128 -4.02 -1.15 1.74
C ALA A 128 -3.81 -2.52 2.40
N ALA A 129 -4.17 -3.62 1.73
CA ALA A 129 -4.20 -4.92 2.38
C ALA A 129 -2.79 -5.43 2.77
N GLY A 130 -1.75 -5.06 2.01
CA GLY A 130 -0.36 -5.35 2.41
C GLY A 130 0.01 -4.76 3.77
N GLY A 131 -0.34 -3.48 3.98
CA GLY A 131 -0.17 -2.81 5.28
C GLY A 131 -1.02 -3.42 6.40
N VAL A 132 -2.23 -3.88 6.09
CA VAL A 132 -3.09 -4.58 7.06
C VAL A 132 -2.46 -5.90 7.51
N ILE A 133 -1.99 -6.73 6.58
CA ILE A 133 -1.37 -8.01 6.93
C ILE A 133 -0.09 -7.80 7.74
N ARG A 134 0.73 -6.81 7.36
CA ARG A 134 1.91 -6.37 8.12
C ARG A 134 1.56 -6.09 9.57
N ASP A 135 0.58 -5.22 9.78
CA ASP A 135 0.20 -4.74 11.11
C ASP A 135 -0.32 -5.89 11.98
N VAL A 136 -1.11 -6.81 11.40
CA VAL A 136 -1.55 -8.05 12.07
C VAL A 136 -0.37 -8.93 12.46
N PHE A 137 0.61 -9.12 11.56
CA PHE A 137 1.78 -9.97 11.83
C PHE A 137 2.65 -9.45 12.98
N ILE A 138 2.69 -8.12 13.17
CA ILE A 138 3.43 -7.50 14.27
C ILE A 138 2.58 -7.20 15.51
N ASN A 139 1.34 -7.72 15.54
CA ASN A 139 0.36 -7.54 16.61
C ASN A 139 0.04 -6.07 16.93
N GLU A 140 -0.19 -5.28 15.88
CA GLU A 140 -0.67 -3.91 15.98
C GLU A 140 -2.03 -3.80 15.29
N ILE A 141 -2.95 -3.00 15.86
CA ILE A 141 -4.19 -2.60 15.17
C ILE A 141 -3.80 -1.96 13.82
N PRO A 142 -4.31 -2.45 12.68
CA PRO A 142 -3.97 -1.93 11.37
C PRO A 142 -4.23 -0.43 11.18
N LEU A 143 -3.38 0.25 10.41
CA LEU A 143 -3.49 1.69 10.12
C LEU A 143 -4.87 2.10 9.58
N ILE A 144 -5.49 1.24 8.77
CA ILE A 144 -6.83 1.48 8.22
C ILE A 144 -7.89 1.70 9.31
N PHE A 145 -7.68 1.17 10.52
CA PHE A 145 -8.60 1.31 11.65
C PHE A 145 -8.18 2.41 12.65
N ARG A 146 -7.01 3.05 12.49
CA ARG A 146 -6.46 4.00 13.48
C ARG A 146 -6.67 5.48 13.16
N LYS A 147 -7.88 5.91 12.84
CA LYS A 147 -8.24 7.34 12.65
C LYS A 147 -7.34 8.09 11.64
N GLU A 148 -6.97 7.46 10.53
CA GLU A 148 -6.24 8.15 9.45
C GLU A 148 -6.93 7.98 8.11
N ILE A 149 -6.79 8.97 7.23
CA ILE A 149 -7.13 8.86 5.81
C ILE A 149 -6.11 7.90 5.17
N TYR A 150 -6.36 6.59 5.30
CA TYR A 150 -5.55 5.53 4.72
C TYR A 150 -6.22 5.00 3.44
N ALA A 151 -7.22 4.13 3.57
CA ALA A 151 -7.97 3.59 2.44
C ALA A 151 -8.73 4.68 1.66
N MET A 152 -9.20 5.72 2.35
CA MET A 152 -9.84 6.86 1.68
C MET A 152 -8.89 7.60 0.74
N ALA A 153 -7.58 7.62 1.01
CA ALA A 153 -6.62 8.21 0.08
C ALA A 153 -6.58 7.42 -1.25
N CYS A 154 -6.68 6.09 -1.18
CA CYS A 154 -6.77 5.22 -2.37
C CYS A 154 -8.02 5.50 -3.18
N VAL A 155 -9.17 5.69 -2.50
CA VAL A 155 -10.44 6.03 -3.16
C VAL A 155 -10.32 7.36 -3.89
N VAL A 156 -9.83 8.41 -3.21
CA VAL A 156 -9.62 9.73 -3.82
C VAL A 156 -8.68 9.64 -5.03
N GLY A 157 -7.54 8.96 -4.89
CA GLY A 157 -6.61 8.80 -6.02
C GLY A 157 -7.18 8.00 -7.18
N GLY A 158 -7.97 6.95 -6.90
CA GLY A 158 -8.70 6.18 -7.91
C GLY A 158 -9.77 6.99 -8.62
N THR A 159 -10.45 7.91 -7.93
CA THR A 159 -11.39 8.86 -8.55
C THR A 159 -10.67 9.83 -9.48
N PHE A 160 -9.54 10.40 -9.06
CA PHE A 160 -8.74 11.28 -9.94
C PHE A 160 -8.18 10.54 -11.15
N TYR A 161 -7.73 9.29 -10.97
CA TYR A 161 -7.37 8.42 -12.08
C TYR A 161 -8.53 8.28 -13.07
N TRP A 162 -9.73 8.00 -12.58
CA TRP A 162 -10.92 7.85 -13.42
C TRP A 162 -11.28 9.15 -14.15
N MET A 163 -11.18 10.31 -13.50
CA MET A 163 -11.41 11.61 -14.15
C MET A 163 -10.42 11.85 -15.30
N CYS A 164 -9.13 11.58 -15.10
CA CYS A 164 -8.14 11.67 -16.17
C CYS A 164 -8.48 10.73 -17.34
N HIS A 165 -8.93 9.51 -17.04
CA HIS A 165 -9.34 8.57 -18.06
C HIS A 165 -10.55 9.06 -18.87
N LEU A 166 -11.56 9.65 -18.21
CA LEU A 166 -12.73 10.23 -18.88
C LEU A 166 -12.36 11.41 -19.79
N LEU A 167 -11.32 12.16 -19.45
CA LEU A 167 -10.77 13.24 -20.30
C LEU A 167 -9.95 12.74 -21.50
N GLY A 168 -9.87 11.42 -21.70
CA GLY A 168 -9.12 10.81 -22.80
C GLY A 168 -7.60 10.91 -22.64
N MET A 169 -7.10 11.11 -21.41
CA MET A 169 -5.67 11.18 -21.15
C MET A 169 -5.02 9.80 -21.27
N GLU A 170 -3.73 9.77 -21.61
CA GLU A 170 -2.98 8.51 -21.68
C GLU A 170 -2.90 7.81 -20.31
N SER A 171 -2.82 6.47 -20.35
CA SER A 171 -2.80 5.63 -19.14
C SER A 171 -1.65 5.99 -18.18
N PHE A 172 -0.48 6.34 -18.70
CA PHE A 172 0.66 6.74 -17.85
C PHE A 172 0.35 8.03 -17.08
N VAL A 173 -0.36 8.98 -17.70
CA VAL A 173 -0.75 10.25 -17.04
C VAL A 173 -1.79 9.97 -15.96
N CYS A 174 -2.77 9.12 -16.23
CA CYS A 174 -3.77 8.71 -15.24
C CYS A 174 -3.10 8.07 -14.00
N GLN A 175 -2.09 7.22 -14.22
CA GLN A 175 -1.30 6.58 -13.15
C GLN A 175 -0.49 7.60 -12.34
N ILE A 176 0.17 8.57 -13.00
CA ILE A 176 0.92 9.62 -12.30
C ILE A 176 -0.03 10.48 -11.47
N VAL A 177 -1.11 10.98 -12.05
CA VAL A 177 -2.07 11.84 -11.34
C VAL A 177 -2.73 11.09 -10.18
N GLY A 178 -3.18 9.85 -10.40
CA GLY A 178 -3.75 9.02 -9.34
C GLY A 178 -2.77 8.79 -8.20
N GLY A 179 -1.53 8.39 -8.51
CA GLY A 179 -0.50 8.09 -7.51
C GLY A 179 -0.08 9.33 -6.71
N VAL A 180 0.16 10.44 -7.39
CA VAL A 180 0.46 11.73 -6.73
C VAL A 180 -0.70 12.15 -5.83
N THR A 181 -1.94 11.96 -6.27
CA THR A 181 -3.13 12.29 -5.47
C THR A 181 -3.20 11.44 -4.20
N VAL A 182 -2.97 10.12 -4.27
CA VAL A 182 -2.93 9.25 -3.07
C VAL A 182 -1.83 9.74 -2.11
N PHE A 183 -0.62 9.96 -2.62
CA PHE A 183 0.53 10.36 -1.81
C PHE A 183 0.29 11.71 -1.12
N VAL A 184 -0.12 12.73 -1.87
CA VAL A 184 -0.41 14.07 -1.34
C VAL A 184 -1.54 14.00 -0.31
N THR A 185 -2.60 13.24 -0.58
CA THR A 185 -3.71 13.05 0.36
C THR A 185 -3.22 12.46 1.69
N ARG A 186 -2.34 11.45 1.65
CA ARG A 186 -1.71 10.88 2.86
C ARG A 186 -0.87 11.88 3.63
N ILE A 187 -0.01 12.64 2.93
CA ILE A 187 0.84 13.66 3.57
C ILE A 187 -0.02 14.75 4.23
N LEU A 188 -1.04 15.24 3.55
CA LEU A 188 -1.96 16.25 4.08
C LEU A 188 -2.74 15.71 5.28
N ALA A 189 -3.24 14.48 5.21
CA ALA A 189 -3.98 13.86 6.30
C ALA A 189 -3.15 13.75 7.58
N VAL A 190 -1.89 13.32 7.49
CA VAL A 190 -1.01 13.23 8.66
C VAL A 190 -0.54 14.61 9.14
N LYS A 191 -0.22 15.53 8.23
CA LYS A 191 0.22 16.89 8.58
C LYS A 191 -0.87 17.67 9.32
N TYR A 192 -2.11 17.58 8.87
CA TYR A 192 -3.25 18.29 9.44
C TYR A 192 -4.06 17.44 10.44
N ARG A 193 -3.63 16.22 10.76
CA ARG A 193 -4.33 15.26 11.63
C ARG A 193 -5.80 15.10 11.25
N ILE A 194 -6.07 14.94 9.96
CA ILE A 194 -7.42 14.78 9.43
C ILE A 194 -7.89 13.35 9.74
N CYS A 195 -8.97 13.25 10.52
CA CYS A 195 -9.55 11.99 10.95
C CYS A 195 -10.97 11.84 10.41
N LEU A 196 -11.37 10.62 10.09
CA LEU A 196 -12.77 10.30 9.84
C LEU A 196 -13.56 10.29 11.16
N PRO A 197 -14.87 10.63 11.12
CA PRO A 197 -15.73 10.54 12.30
C PRO A 197 -15.77 9.09 12.81
N ILE A 198 -15.75 8.94 14.13
CA ILE A 198 -15.82 7.63 14.78
C ILE A 198 -17.29 7.20 14.76
N LEU A 199 -17.55 5.96 14.36
CA LEU A 199 -18.87 5.35 14.55
C LEU A 199 -19.04 5.09 16.05
N SER A 200 -19.67 6.02 16.76
CA SER A 200 -20.03 5.82 18.16
C SER A 200 -21.23 4.88 18.22
N GLY A 201 -21.08 3.72 18.87
CA GLY A 201 -22.25 3.06 19.44
C GLY A 201 -22.70 3.92 20.62
N ASN A 202 -23.98 4.28 20.68
CA ASN A 202 -24.51 4.89 21.90
C ASN A 202 -24.36 3.87 23.03
N GLU A 203 -23.48 4.12 24.00
CA GLU A 203 -23.62 3.53 25.33
C GLU A 203 -24.75 4.28 26.04
N GLU A 204 -25.98 3.94 25.70
CA GLU A 204 -27.14 4.22 26.55
C GLU A 204 -27.34 2.98 27.45
N GLU A 205 -27.10 3.19 28.74
CA GLU A 205 -27.66 2.48 29.91
C GLU A 205 -27.42 0.97 30.05
N GLN A 206 -26.52 0.62 30.99
CA GLN A 206 -26.82 -0.31 32.09
C GLN A 206 -25.73 -0.21 33.18
N GLU A 207 -25.73 0.90 33.93
CA GLU A 207 -25.51 0.81 35.37
C GLU A 207 -26.86 0.47 36.01
N GLY A 208 -26.92 -0.71 36.63
CA GLY A 208 -28.05 -1.22 37.40
C GLY A 208 -27.62 -2.43 38.20
#